data_AF-A0A9E4JRG7-F1
#
_entry.id   AF-A0A9E4JRG7-F1
#
_cell.length_a   1.000
_cell.length_b   1.000
_cell.length_c   1.000
_cell.angle_alpha   90.00
_cell.angle_beta   90.00
_cell.angle_gamma   90.00
#
_symmetry.space_group_name_H-M   'P 1'
#
loop_
_entity.id
_entity.type
_entity.pdbx_description
1 polymer ?
#
loop_
_entity_poly.entity_id
_entity_poly.type
_entity_poly.pdbx_seq_one_letter_code
_entity_poly.pdbx_strand_id
1 'polypeptide(L)'
;MHKDYYGLMICAVSLRNRWKWQIALPYGVQLTSNENYMTAEKALIGGTRWIETEATFNALNSCLSQFYGAGTLNQTEYSNLIESLRGITQRC
;
A
#
# COMPACT_ATOMS: atom_id res chain seq x y z
N MET A 1 5.27 18.50 -7.69
CA MET A 1 6.44 17.61 -7.57
C MET A 1 5.94 16.19 -7.76
N HIS A 2 6.54 15.42 -8.68
CA HIS A 2 6.15 14.04 -8.98
C HIS A 2 7.36 13.12 -8.82
N LYS A 3 7.12 11.87 -8.41
CA LYS A 3 8.13 10.80 -8.34
C LYS A 3 7.54 9.54 -8.98
N ASP A 4 8.24 8.96 -9.93
CA ASP A 4 7.91 7.63 -10.47
C ASP A 4 8.40 6.59 -9.47
N TYR A 5 7.50 5.71 -9.03
CA TYR A 5 7.80 4.61 -8.13
C TYR A 5 7.19 3.33 -8.70
N TYR A 6 8.01 2.47 -9.30
CA TYR A 6 7.60 1.23 -9.97
C TYR A 6 6.54 1.41 -11.07
N GLY A 7 6.61 2.50 -11.85
CA GLY A 7 5.64 2.80 -12.91
C GLY A 7 4.34 3.42 -12.40
N LEU A 8 4.24 3.70 -11.09
CA LEU A 8 3.17 4.48 -10.49
C LEU A 8 3.62 5.92 -10.32
N MET A 9 2.87 6.85 -10.89
CA MET A 9 3.13 8.28 -10.70
C MET A 9 2.56 8.73 -9.35
N ILE A 10 3.44 9.17 -8.45
CA ILE A 10 3.06 9.78 -7.17
C ILE A 10 3.20 11.31 -7.27
N CYS A 11 2.15 12.02 -6.90
CA CYS A 11 2.10 13.47 -6.87
C CYS A 11 1.80 13.98 -5.45
N ALA A 12 2.41 15.11 -5.09
CA ALA A 12 1.95 15.90 -3.94
C ALA A 12 0.95 16.96 -4.41
N VAL A 13 -0.25 16.94 -3.84
CA VAL A 13 -1.34 17.89 -4.14
C VAL A 13 -1.64 18.74 -2.92
N SER A 14 -1.82 20.05 -3.13
CA SER A 14 -2.20 20.98 -2.07
C SER A 14 -3.71 21.08 -1.99
N LEU A 15 -4.29 20.77 -0.84
CA LEU A 15 -5.73 20.81 -0.55
C LEU A 15 -5.94 21.51 0.80
N ARG A 16 -6.65 22.65 0.79
CA ARG A 16 -6.98 23.43 2.01
C ARG A 16 -5.77 23.72 2.91
N ASN A 17 -4.67 24.19 2.32
CA ASN A 17 -3.40 24.49 3.01
C ASN A 17 -2.70 23.29 3.65
N ARG A 18 -3.04 22.06 3.22
CA ARG A 18 -2.36 20.82 3.59
C ARG A 18 -1.92 20.09 2.33
N TRP A 19 -0.88 19.28 2.47
CA TRP A 19 -0.41 18.43 1.39
C TRP A 19 -0.99 17.03 1.52
N LYS A 20 -1.36 16.43 0.40
CA LYS A 20 -1.77 15.04 0.29
C LYS A 20 -0.92 14.36 -0.77
N TRP A 21 -0.67 13.07 -0.62
CA TRP A 21 -0.17 12.29 -1.75
C TRP A 21 -1.34 11.80 -2.57
N GLN A 22 -1.11 11.74 -3.87
CA GLN A 22 -2.03 11.18 -4.84
C GLN A 22 -1.27 10.25 -5.77
N ILE A 23 -1.81 9.07 -6.04
CA ILE A 23 -1.22 8.06 -6.92
C ILE A 23 -2.20 7.86 -8.08
N ALA A 24 -1.70 8.02 -9.30
CA ALA A 24 -2.44 7.65 -10.50
C ALA A 24 -2.21 6.16 -10.78
N LEU A 25 -3.29 5.37 -10.70
CA LEU A 25 -3.25 3.96 -11.08
C LEU A 25 -3.30 3.81 -12.60
N PRO A 26 -2.77 2.71 -13.17
CA PRO A 26 -2.73 2.48 -14.62
C PRO A 26 -4.11 2.52 -15.30
N TYR A 27 -5.18 2.23 -14.55
CA TYR A 27 -6.57 2.21 -15.05
C TYR A 27 -7.28 3.57 -14.96
N GLY A 28 -6.54 4.66 -14.72
CA GLY A 28 -7.10 6.03 -14.64
C GLY A 28 -7.75 6.39 -13.30
N VAL A 29 -7.76 5.47 -12.33
CA VAL A 29 -8.24 5.73 -10.97
C VAL A 29 -7.16 6.47 -10.17
N GLN A 30 -7.55 7.46 -9.38
CA GLN A 30 -6.65 8.18 -8.48
C GLN A 30 -6.90 7.78 -7.03
N LEU A 31 -5.84 7.37 -6.34
CA LEU A 31 -5.86 7.17 -4.89
C LEU A 31 -5.29 8.41 -4.23
N THR A 32 -5.96 8.92 -3.20
CA THR A 32 -5.51 10.10 -2.46
C THR A 32 -5.43 9.78 -0.98
N SER A 33 -4.40 10.26 -0.31
CA SER A 33 -4.21 10.05 1.12
C SER A 33 -5.39 10.57 1.94
N ASN A 34 -5.74 9.87 3.02
CA ASN A 34 -6.66 10.40 4.02
C ASN A 34 -5.92 11.40 4.91
N GLU A 35 -4.64 11.14 5.17
CA GLU A 35 -3.73 11.91 5.99
C GLU A 35 -3.45 13.29 5.36
N ASN A 36 -3.22 14.26 6.24
CA ASN A 36 -2.81 15.60 5.87
C ASN A 36 -1.35 15.81 6.29
N TYR A 37 -0.51 16.20 5.34
CA TYR A 37 0.91 16.43 5.54
C TYR A 37 1.24 17.93 5.59
N MET A 38 2.28 18.28 6.34
CA MET A 38 2.74 19.67 6.49
C MET A 38 3.47 20.18 5.24
N THR A 39 4.14 19.31 4.50
CA THR A 39 4.94 19.68 3.32
C THR A 39 4.72 18.69 2.18
N ALA A 40 5.03 19.12 0.95
CA ALA A 40 4.93 18.28 -0.24
C ALA A 40 5.84 17.05 -0.14
N GLU A 41 7.05 17.20 0.40
CA GLU A 41 8.02 16.13 0.57
C GLU A 41 7.51 15.07 1.55
N LYS A 42 6.91 15.50 2.67
CA LYS A 42 6.29 14.56 3.64
C LYS A 42 5.13 13.80 3.02
N ALA A 43 4.33 14.45 2.17
CA ALA A 43 3.28 13.77 1.42
C ALA A 43 3.87 12.72 0.48
N LEU A 44 4.86 13.07 -0.34
CA LEU A 44 5.51 12.12 -1.26
C LEU A 44 6.11 10.91 -0.52
N ILE A 45 6.82 11.15 0.60
CA ILE A 45 7.36 10.07 1.43
C ILE A 45 6.23 9.18 1.96
N GLY A 46 5.11 9.77 2.40
CA GLY A 46 3.92 9.04 2.82
C GLY A 46 3.36 8.14 1.71
N GLY A 47 3.24 8.68 0.49
CA GLY A 47 2.75 7.93 -0.66
C GLY A 47 3.69 6.79 -1.07
N THR A 48 5.00 7.03 -1.07
CA THR A 48 5.99 5.97 -1.33
C THR A 48 5.90 4.86 -0.30
N ARG A 49 5.84 5.19 1.01
CA ARG A 49 5.67 4.18 2.07
C ARG A 49 4.39 3.39 1.92
N TRP A 50 3.29 4.05 1.57
CA TRP A 50 2.03 3.37 1.30
C TRP A 50 2.19 2.34 0.18
N ILE A 51 2.79 2.69 -0.96
CA ILE A 51 3.04 1.72 -2.05
C ILE A 51 3.91 0.55 -1.59
N GLU A 52 4.97 0.81 -0.82
CA GLU A 52 5.85 -0.24 -0.28
C GLU A 52 5.08 -1.22 0.62
N THR A 53 4.23 -0.70 1.51
CA THR A 53 3.37 -1.52 2.38
C THR A 53 2.37 -2.33 1.55
N GLU A 54 1.75 -1.73 0.54
CA GLU A 54 0.80 -2.41 -0.34
C GLU A 54 1.45 -3.53 -1.14
N ALA A 55 2.60 -3.27 -1.74
CA ALA A 55 3.36 -4.25 -2.51
C ALA A 55 3.81 -5.42 -1.62
N THR A 56 4.30 -5.13 -0.41
CA THR A 56 4.73 -6.14 0.56
C THR A 56 3.56 -7.03 0.98
N PHE A 57 2.42 -6.41 1.32
CA PHE A 57 1.20 -7.15 1.68
C PHE A 57 0.77 -8.10 0.55
N ASN A 58 0.70 -7.59 -0.68
CA ASN A 58 0.27 -8.39 -1.83
C ASN A 58 1.23 -9.55 -2.13
N ALA A 59 2.54 -9.33 -2.03
CA ALA A 59 3.54 -10.38 -2.24
C ALA A 59 3.43 -11.49 -1.18
N LEU A 60 3.35 -11.12 0.10
CA LEU A 60 3.22 -12.08 1.19
C LEU A 60 1.89 -12.83 1.14
N ASN A 61 0.78 -12.13 0.88
CA ASN A 61 -0.53 -12.74 0.71
C ASN A 61 -0.54 -13.76 -0.44
N SER A 62 0.09 -13.43 -1.57
CA SER A 62 0.22 -14.34 -2.71
C SER A 62 1.04 -15.59 -2.35
N CYS A 63 2.15 -15.41 -1.62
CA CYS A 63 2.99 -16.51 -1.15
C CYS A 63 2.23 -17.46 -0.20
N LEU A 64 1.53 -16.90 0.80
CA LEU A 64 0.72 -17.68 1.72
C LEU A 64 -0.40 -18.44 1.00
N SER A 65 -1.04 -17.80 0.02
CA SER A 65 -2.09 -18.43 -0.80
C SER A 65 -1.54 -19.60 -1.61
N GLN A 66 -0.33 -19.48 -2.16
CA GLN A 66 0.34 -20.58 -2.88
C GLN A 66 0.70 -21.74 -1.94
N PHE A 67 1.21 -21.45 -0.73
CA PHE A 67 1.51 -22.50 0.26
C PHE A 67 0.26 -23.22 0.73
N TYR A 68 -0.86 -22.51 0.91
CA TYR A 68 -2.13 -23.14 1.21
C TYR A 68 -2.64 -24.00 0.03
N GLY A 69 -2.59 -23.48 -1.21
CA GLY A 69 -2.98 -24.22 -2.41
C GLY A 69 -2.12 -25.47 -2.69
N ALA A 70 -0.84 -25.43 -2.29
CA ALA A 70 0.07 -26.58 -2.36
C ALA A 70 -0.12 -27.59 -1.21
N GLY A 71 -0.96 -27.30 -0.23
CA GLY A 71 -1.18 -28.14 0.96
C GLY A 71 -0.07 -28.07 2.00
N THR A 72 0.89 -27.14 1.87
CA THR A 72 1.96 -26.92 2.85
C THR A 72 1.44 -26.30 4.15
N LEU A 73 0.38 -25.48 4.05
CA LEU A 73 -0.34 -24.92 5.19
C LEU A 73 -1.73 -25.54 5.28
N ASN A 74 -2.17 -25.86 6.48
CA ASN A 74 -3.57 -26.16 6.73
C ASN A 74 -4.41 -24.86 6.84
N GLN A 75 -5.73 -25.01 6.87
CA GLN A 75 -6.65 -23.87 6.89
C GLN A 75 -6.45 -22.95 8.10
N THR A 76 -6.18 -23.51 9.27
CA THR A 76 -5.99 -22.76 10.51
C THR A 76 -4.68 -21.98 10.47
N GLU A 77 -3.58 -22.62 10.04
CA GLU A 77 -2.28 -21.98 9.88
C GLU A 77 -2.35 -20.82 8.87
N TYR A 78 -2.97 -21.06 7.72
CA TYR A 78 -3.18 -20.03 6.71
C TYR A 78 -3.99 -18.85 7.27
N SER A 79 -5.11 -19.11 7.95
CA SER A 79 -5.97 -18.05 8.50
C SER A 79 -5.22 -17.21 9.54
N ASN A 80 -4.50 -17.84 10.46
CA ASN A 80 -3.73 -17.15 11.50
C ASN A 80 -2.60 -16.29 10.89
N LEU A 81 -1.92 -16.80 9.86
CA LEU A 81 -0.86 -16.05 9.17
C LEU A 81 -1.41 -14.85 8.38
N ILE A 82 -2.57 -15.01 7.74
CA ILE A 82 -3.25 -13.90 7.04
C ILE A 82 -3.71 -12.84 8.03
N GLU A 83 -4.28 -13.23 9.17
CA GLU A 83 -4.69 -12.29 10.23
C GLU A 83 -3.49 -11.53 10.81
N SER A 84 -2.38 -12.24 11.06
CA SER A 84 -1.13 -11.63 11.52
C SER A 84 -0.57 -10.63 10.49
N LEU A 85 -0.57 -11.01 9.21
CA LEU A 85 -0.11 -10.16 8.11
C LEU A 85 -0.96 -8.89 8.00
N ARG A 86 -2.28 -9.02 8.12
CA ARG A 86 -3.24 -7.90 8.16
C ARG A 86 -2.97 -6.97 9.33
N GLY A 87 -2.74 -7.51 10.52
CA GLY A 87 -2.39 -6.73 11.71
C GLY A 87 -1.10 -5.92 11.55
N ILE A 88 -0.04 -6.52 11.01
CA ILE A 88 1.26 -5.85 10.80
C ILE A 88 1.17 -4.75 9.75
N THR A 89 0.37 -4.96 8.70
CA THR A 89 0.21 -4.01 7.59
C THR A 89 -0.94 -3.02 7.79
N GLN A 90 -1.65 -3.10 8.92
CA GLN A 90 -2.85 -2.28 9.23
C GLN A 90 -3.95 -2.39 8.17
N ARG A 91 -4.05 -3.55 7.52
CA ARG A 91 -5.09 -3.89 6.55
C ARG A 91 -6.22 -4.59 7.32
N CYS A 92 -7.32 -3.89 7.60
CA CYS A 92 -8.52 -4.51 8.16
C CYS A 92 -9.32 -5.23 7.06
#